data_AF-A0A960P243-F1
#
_entry.id   AF-A0A960P243-F1
#
_cell.length_a   1.000
_cell.length_b   1.000
_cell.length_c   1.000
_cell.angle_alpha   90.00
_cell.angle_beta   90.00
_cell.angle_gamma   90.00
#
_symmetry.space_group_name_H-M   'P 1'
#
loop_
_entity.id
_entity.type
_entity.pdbx_description
1 polymer ?
#
loop_
_entity_poly.entity_id
_entity_poly.type
_entity_poly.pdbx_seq_one_letter_code
_entity_poly.pdbx_strand_id
1 'polypeptide(L)'
;MTSLIQHSTTGPEADETDIDIDLVVDAPGSPNELADPVVLRDDPTPVRWLRRWRRAGRAEGRKLEWHPLRALATVAGLAAFWYWLPGAIAFIAMLTVLVFLHELGHFVVARRVGMRPTDFFVGFGPTIWARTTRSGLRYGVKVLPAGGFVKIPGMGPRDEVEASREQFTYRAASRRHRLMVILAGVAVNFALAVVLFAGFAATQPGVGPVEAAGTGLNQTAQVTTGTLEGLGNLLFGADDYARSVANGEVPENRMMSPIGGAQVAEGLLDTAPDRLLLLAGIFSASLALLNLLPLLPLDGGHAALVMVESVVARVKGKPSLRLDPNRFTPMAVVVLVALLSLSASAMYLDVLYPLGDALR
;
A
#
# COMPACT_ATOMS: atom_id res chain seq x y z
N MET A 1 11.23 -52.13 72.63
CA MET A 1 11.65 -50.71 72.64
C MET A 1 13.04 -50.69 73.25
N THR A 2 14.08 -50.76 72.42
CA THR A 2 15.42 -51.17 72.88
C THR A 2 16.51 -50.67 71.91
N SER A 3 17.72 -50.48 72.44
CA SER A 3 19.02 -50.35 71.74
C SER A 3 19.45 -48.95 71.28
N LEU A 4 20.68 -48.58 71.67
CA LEU A 4 21.54 -47.59 71.01
C LEU A 4 22.50 -48.33 70.06
N ILE A 5 23.12 -47.61 69.10
CA ILE A 5 24.55 -47.71 68.68
C ILE A 5 24.85 -46.66 67.57
N GLN A 6 26.12 -46.34 67.32
CA GLN A 6 26.62 -45.23 66.48
C GLN A 6 27.16 -45.64 65.09
N HIS A 7 27.13 -44.69 64.12
CA HIS A 7 28.05 -44.47 62.97
C HIS A 7 27.64 -43.13 62.29
N SER A 8 28.42 -42.20 61.70
CA SER A 8 29.86 -42.00 61.32
C SER A 8 30.35 -42.72 60.03
N THR A 9 30.98 -42.09 59.02
CA THR A 9 31.33 -40.68 58.66
C THR A 9 31.02 -40.43 57.15
N THR A 10 31.26 -39.31 56.43
CA THR A 10 31.88 -37.96 56.63
C THR A 10 31.01 -36.92 55.83
N GLY A 11 31.33 -35.70 55.36
CA GLY A 11 32.53 -34.82 55.22
C GLY A 11 32.96 -34.61 53.73
N PRO A 12 33.52 -33.44 53.29
CA PRO A 12 33.88 -32.22 54.05
C PRO A 12 33.52 -30.83 53.38
N GLU A 13 33.68 -29.75 54.17
CA GLU A 13 34.27 -28.38 53.88
C GLU A 13 33.96 -27.61 52.55
N ALA A 14 34.00 -26.27 52.47
CA ALA A 14 34.31 -25.14 53.37
C ALA A 14 33.60 -23.88 52.76
N ASP A 15 33.02 -22.93 53.48
CA ASP A 15 33.55 -21.93 54.43
C ASP A 15 33.59 -20.52 53.81
N GLU A 16 33.59 -19.54 54.70
CA GLU A 16 33.42 -18.09 54.62
C GLU A 16 34.61 -17.33 53.96
N THR A 17 34.80 -15.99 53.99
CA THR A 17 34.14 -14.85 54.66
C THR A 17 34.36 -13.54 53.86
N ASP A 18 33.55 -12.52 54.18
CA ASP A 18 33.78 -11.05 54.18
C ASP A 18 34.56 -10.28 53.07
N ILE A 19 34.34 -8.95 53.02
CA ILE A 19 35.02 -8.01 52.11
C ILE A 19 35.68 -6.90 52.92
N ASP A 20 37.01 -6.95 53.06
CA ASP A 20 37.80 -5.85 53.63
C ASP A 20 38.37 -4.94 52.53
N ILE A 21 38.64 -3.67 52.86
CA ILE A 21 39.07 -2.63 51.92
C ILE A 21 40.45 -2.12 52.31
N ASP A 22 41.46 -2.47 51.52
CA ASP A 22 42.82 -1.96 51.71
C ASP A 22 43.26 -1.03 50.56
N LEU A 23 44.07 -0.02 50.90
CA LEU A 23 44.45 1.08 50.01
C LEU A 23 45.77 0.81 49.29
N VAL A 24 45.78 0.93 47.97
CA VAL A 24 47.03 1.03 47.18
C VAL A 24 47.20 2.46 46.67
N VAL A 25 48.23 3.13 47.19
CA VAL A 25 48.77 4.38 46.64
C VAL A 25 50.02 4.02 45.86
N ASP A 26 50.08 4.40 44.58
CA ASP A 26 51.25 4.17 43.74
C ASP A 26 51.79 5.48 43.13
N ALA A 27 53.10 5.49 42.88
CA ALA A 27 53.89 6.71 42.65
C ALA A 27 54.00 7.10 41.15
N PRO A 28 54.40 8.35 40.80
CA PRO A 28 54.28 8.85 39.43
C PRO A 28 55.30 8.24 38.44
N GLY A 29 54.81 7.89 37.25
CA GLY A 29 55.60 7.43 36.11
C GLY A 29 56.49 8.51 35.47
N SER A 30 57.39 8.08 34.58
CA SER A 30 58.52 8.90 34.11
C SER A 30 58.18 9.91 32.99
N PRO A 31 58.88 11.07 32.93
CA PRO A 31 58.54 12.15 32.02
C PRO A 31 59.21 12.01 30.64
N ASN A 32 58.77 11.07 29.79
CA ASN A 32 59.19 11.07 28.38
C ASN A 32 58.24 10.40 27.35
N GLU A 33 56.92 10.47 27.54
CA GLU A 33 55.97 10.18 26.45
C GLU A 33 55.70 11.44 25.62
N LEU A 34 56.51 11.62 24.57
CA LEU A 34 56.21 12.58 23.50
C LEU A 34 54.95 12.12 22.75
N ALA A 35 53.97 13.00 22.61
CA ALA A 35 52.70 12.65 21.96
C ALA A 35 52.92 12.27 20.49
N ASP A 36 52.61 11.02 20.14
CA ASP A 36 52.73 10.51 18.77
C ASP A 36 51.91 11.35 17.78
N PRO A 37 52.48 11.74 16.62
CA PRO A 37 51.78 12.58 15.65
C PRO A 37 50.58 11.86 15.07
N VAL A 38 49.44 12.56 14.99
CA VAL A 38 48.17 12.01 14.48
C VAL A 38 48.30 11.65 12.99
N VAL A 39 48.62 10.39 12.72
CA VAL A 39 48.61 9.83 11.36
C VAL A 39 47.17 9.82 10.84
N LEU A 40 46.90 10.69 9.88
CA LEU A 40 45.65 10.70 9.12
C LEU A 40 45.45 9.33 8.44
N ARG A 41 44.42 8.60 8.85
CA ARG A 41 43.87 7.45 8.12
C ARG A 41 42.67 7.90 7.30
N ASP A 42 42.55 7.37 6.10
CA ASP A 42 41.54 7.73 5.10
C ASP A 42 40.11 7.66 5.66
N ASP A 43 39.24 8.61 5.27
CA ASP A 43 37.83 8.65 5.68
C ASP A 43 36.92 7.91 4.69
N PRO A 44 36.41 6.70 5.01
CA PRO A 44 35.52 5.95 4.14
C PRO A 44 34.07 6.32 4.48
N THR A 45 33.58 7.40 3.87
CA THR A 45 32.18 7.84 3.98
C THR A 45 31.22 7.01 3.11
N PRO A 46 30.94 5.76 3.50
CA PRO A 46 29.54 5.32 3.59
C PRO A 46 29.11 4.98 5.03
N VAL A 47 30.04 4.82 5.97
CA VAL A 47 29.79 4.08 7.22
C VAL A 47 28.77 4.75 8.17
N ARG A 48 28.53 6.07 8.06
CA ARG A 48 27.59 6.81 8.92
C ARG A 48 26.13 6.36 8.81
N TRP A 49 25.61 6.06 7.61
CA TRP A 49 24.22 5.59 7.46
C TRP A 49 24.08 4.15 7.95
N LEU A 50 25.04 3.29 7.62
CA LEU A 50 25.11 1.90 8.08
C LEU A 50 25.14 1.82 9.63
N ARG A 51 25.89 2.71 10.30
CA ARG A 51 25.94 2.83 11.77
C ARG A 51 24.69 3.46 12.40
N ARG A 52 23.78 4.09 11.64
CA ARG A 52 22.43 4.46 12.12
C ARG A 52 21.47 3.28 11.96
N TRP A 53 21.44 2.64 10.79
CA TRP A 53 20.58 1.49 10.50
C TRP A 53 20.87 0.28 11.43
N ARG A 54 22.14 -0.06 11.65
CA ARG A 54 22.58 -1.09 12.64
C ARG A 54 22.40 -0.70 14.11
N ARG A 55 21.94 0.53 14.41
CA ARG A 55 21.50 0.93 15.76
C ARG A 55 19.98 0.82 15.90
N ALA A 56 19.21 1.27 14.91
CA ALA A 56 17.75 1.06 14.87
C ALA A 56 17.39 -0.43 14.98
N GLY A 57 17.98 -1.29 14.14
CA GLY A 57 17.69 -2.73 14.19
C GLY A 57 18.06 -3.42 15.52
N ARG A 58 19.04 -2.89 16.27
CA ARG A 58 19.39 -3.41 17.61
C ARG A 58 18.46 -2.91 18.72
N ALA A 59 17.89 -1.71 18.59
CA ALA A 59 16.83 -1.24 19.48
C ALA A 59 15.54 -2.07 19.32
N GLU A 60 15.33 -2.68 18.15
CA GLU A 60 14.24 -3.61 17.83
C GLU A 60 14.61 -5.08 18.12
N GLY A 61 15.70 -5.36 18.84
CA GLY A 61 16.10 -6.72 19.23
C GLY A 61 16.63 -7.62 18.10
N ARG A 62 16.80 -7.12 16.88
CA ARG A 62 17.19 -7.93 15.71
C ARG A 62 18.67 -8.34 15.75
N LYS A 63 18.95 -9.58 16.18
CA LYS A 63 20.26 -10.24 16.00
C LYS A 63 20.51 -10.45 14.49
N LEU A 64 21.51 -9.75 13.93
CA LEU A 64 21.75 -9.67 12.49
C LEU A 64 22.77 -10.72 12.01
N GLU A 65 22.34 -11.98 11.98
CA GLU A 65 23.15 -13.09 11.44
C GLU A 65 22.85 -13.29 9.95
N TRP A 66 23.91 -13.19 9.13
CA TRP A 66 23.86 -13.37 7.69
C TRP A 66 23.93 -14.86 7.35
N HIS A 67 23.00 -15.32 6.51
CA HIS A 67 22.91 -16.71 6.07
C HIS A 67 23.13 -16.76 4.55
N PRO A 68 23.87 -17.74 3.99
CA PRO A 68 24.15 -17.80 2.55
C PRO A 68 22.87 -17.83 1.71
N LEU A 69 21.82 -18.57 2.12
CA LEU A 69 20.53 -18.54 1.42
C LEU A 69 19.83 -17.17 1.47
N ARG A 70 20.04 -16.37 2.53
CA ARG A 70 19.52 -14.98 2.59
C ARG A 70 20.30 -14.06 1.65
N ALA A 71 21.62 -14.24 1.55
CA ALA A 71 22.43 -13.51 0.58
C ALA A 71 22.04 -13.89 -0.86
N LEU A 72 21.89 -15.19 -1.15
CA LEU A 72 21.43 -15.68 -2.45
C LEU A 72 20.04 -15.15 -2.80
N ALA A 73 19.07 -15.22 -1.88
CA ALA A 73 17.73 -14.67 -2.09
C ALA A 73 17.74 -13.14 -2.24
N THR A 74 18.66 -12.42 -1.59
CA THR A 74 18.84 -10.97 -1.78
C THR A 74 19.44 -10.66 -3.14
N VAL A 75 20.45 -11.41 -3.60
CA VAL A 75 21.08 -11.22 -4.92
C VAL A 75 20.12 -11.63 -6.05
N ALA A 76 19.41 -12.75 -5.92
CA ALA A 76 18.37 -13.17 -6.85
C ALA A 76 17.19 -12.18 -6.87
N GLY A 77 16.77 -11.69 -5.70
CA GLY A 77 15.76 -10.64 -5.58
C GLY A 77 16.19 -9.31 -6.23
N LEU A 78 17.46 -8.92 -6.07
CA LEU A 78 18.02 -7.73 -6.73
C LEU A 78 18.21 -7.92 -8.24
N ALA A 79 18.60 -9.11 -8.69
CA ALA A 79 18.76 -9.43 -10.12
C ALA A 79 17.41 -9.50 -10.83
N ALA A 80 16.39 -10.10 -10.21
CA ALA A 80 15.02 -10.05 -10.69
C ALA A 80 14.49 -8.62 -10.68
N PHE A 81 14.65 -7.88 -9.58
CA PHE A 81 14.25 -6.46 -9.49
C PHE A 81 14.97 -5.58 -10.54
N TRP A 82 16.21 -5.91 -10.92
CA TRP A 82 16.96 -5.22 -11.97
C TRP A 82 16.49 -5.57 -13.38
N TYR A 83 16.21 -6.85 -13.65
CA TYR A 83 15.67 -7.32 -14.94
C TYR A 83 14.31 -6.67 -15.22
N TRP A 84 13.43 -6.65 -14.22
CA TRP A 84 12.07 -6.09 -14.28
C TRP A 84 12.01 -4.55 -14.11
N LEU A 85 13.17 -3.88 -13.96
CA LEU A 85 13.21 -2.51 -13.47
C LEU A 85 12.53 -1.47 -14.39
N PRO A 86 12.69 -1.51 -15.73
CA PRO A 86 12.10 -0.51 -16.62
C PRO A 86 10.57 -0.59 -16.66
N GLY A 87 10.01 -1.79 -16.90
CA GLY A 87 8.58 -2.01 -16.95
C GLY A 87 7.91 -1.74 -15.61
N ALA A 88 8.51 -2.20 -14.51
CA ALA A 88 8.03 -1.92 -13.16
C ALA A 88 8.03 -0.42 -12.86
N ILE A 89 9.07 0.34 -13.21
CA ILE A 89 9.10 1.80 -12.98
C ILE A 89 7.98 2.50 -13.76
N ALA A 90 7.78 2.20 -15.04
CA ALA A 90 6.73 2.82 -15.84
C ALA A 90 5.33 2.46 -15.32
N PHE A 91 5.09 1.19 -14.98
CA PHE A 91 3.82 0.71 -14.43
C PHE A 91 3.51 1.31 -13.05
N ILE A 92 4.50 1.40 -12.17
CA ILE A 92 4.38 1.99 -10.82
C ILE A 92 4.15 3.50 -10.91
N ALA A 93 4.82 4.20 -11.84
CA ALA A 93 4.58 5.61 -12.11
C ALA A 93 3.16 5.85 -12.66
N MET A 94 2.71 5.03 -13.62
CA MET A 94 1.36 5.04 -14.18
C MET A 94 0.30 4.87 -13.08
N LEU A 95 0.34 3.78 -12.30
CA LEU A 95 -0.59 3.56 -11.20
C LEU A 95 -0.55 4.69 -10.15
N THR A 96 0.63 5.25 -9.90
CA THR A 96 0.76 6.40 -8.99
C THR A 96 0.05 7.64 -9.50
N VAL A 97 0.12 7.95 -10.80
CA VAL A 97 -0.63 9.06 -11.40
C VAL A 97 -2.14 8.79 -11.37
N LEU A 98 -2.58 7.57 -11.74
CA LEU A 98 -4.00 7.21 -11.72
C LEU A 98 -4.61 7.36 -10.32
N VAL A 99 -4.01 6.73 -9.31
CA VAL A 99 -4.49 6.79 -7.93
C VAL A 99 -4.31 8.19 -7.32
N PHE A 100 -3.23 8.93 -7.64
CA PHE A 100 -3.11 10.31 -7.18
C PHE A 100 -4.24 11.22 -7.69
N LEU A 101 -4.70 11.03 -8.94
CA LEU A 101 -5.80 11.80 -9.50
C LEU A 101 -7.17 11.39 -8.90
N HIS A 102 -7.38 10.09 -8.64
CA HIS A 102 -8.50 9.58 -7.84
C HIS A 102 -8.60 10.27 -6.47
N GLU A 103 -7.51 10.22 -5.70
CA GLU A 103 -7.36 10.85 -4.38
C GLU A 103 -7.55 12.39 -4.43
N LEU A 104 -7.04 13.03 -5.49
CA LEU A 104 -7.25 14.44 -5.75
C LEU A 104 -8.73 14.77 -6.00
N GLY A 105 -9.48 13.88 -6.65
CA GLY A 105 -10.94 14.00 -6.83
C GLY A 105 -11.68 14.12 -5.50
N HIS A 106 -11.47 13.15 -4.60
CA HIS A 106 -12.01 13.17 -3.24
C HIS A 106 -11.61 14.45 -2.48
N PHE A 107 -10.32 14.78 -2.49
CA PHE A 107 -9.77 15.96 -1.82
C PHE A 107 -10.42 17.26 -2.29
N VAL A 108 -10.51 17.46 -3.61
CA VAL A 108 -11.07 18.68 -4.22
C VAL A 108 -12.56 18.83 -3.89
N VAL A 109 -13.35 17.77 -3.99
CA VAL A 109 -14.78 17.82 -3.65
C VAL A 109 -14.99 17.98 -2.14
N ALA A 110 -14.21 17.29 -1.30
CA ALA A 110 -14.27 17.40 0.16
C ALA A 110 -14.11 18.85 0.63
N ARG A 111 -13.12 19.58 0.09
CA ARG A 111 -12.92 20.99 0.43
C ARG A 111 -14.04 21.90 -0.09
N ARG A 112 -14.60 21.62 -1.27
CA ARG A 112 -15.75 22.36 -1.82
C ARG A 112 -17.03 22.17 -1.00
N VAL A 113 -17.25 21.00 -0.41
CA VAL A 113 -18.41 20.73 0.46
C VAL A 113 -18.20 21.09 1.95
N GLY A 114 -17.09 21.76 2.27
CA GLY A 114 -16.78 22.30 3.60
C GLY A 114 -15.99 21.38 4.54
N MET A 115 -15.65 20.15 4.12
CA MET A 115 -14.82 19.25 4.92
C MET A 115 -13.36 19.72 4.97
N ARG A 116 -12.62 19.31 6.00
CA ARG A 116 -11.20 19.65 6.18
C ARG A 116 -10.31 18.40 6.23
N PRO A 117 -9.83 17.90 5.07
CA PRO A 117 -8.82 16.84 5.02
C PRO A 117 -7.54 17.22 5.79
N THR A 118 -6.97 16.28 6.53
CA THR A 118 -5.77 16.51 7.37
C THR A 118 -4.47 16.08 6.72
N ASP A 119 -4.52 15.09 5.83
CA ASP A 119 -3.36 14.50 5.18
C ASP A 119 -3.67 14.26 3.70
N PHE A 120 -2.73 14.55 2.80
CA PHE A 120 -2.83 14.27 1.37
C PHE A 120 -1.43 13.92 0.82
N PHE A 121 -1.17 12.64 0.58
CA PHE A 121 0.18 12.13 0.29
C PHE A 121 0.24 11.31 -0.99
N VAL A 122 1.36 11.43 -1.69
CA VAL A 122 1.78 10.47 -2.72
C VAL A 122 2.54 9.33 -2.04
N GLY A 123 2.15 8.09 -2.37
CA GLY A 123 2.77 6.86 -1.91
C GLY A 123 2.45 6.43 -0.48
N PHE A 124 3.08 5.32 -0.07
CA PHE A 124 2.89 4.65 1.22
C PHE A 124 4.20 4.45 2.00
N GLY A 125 4.08 4.04 3.26
CA GLY A 125 5.23 3.80 4.16
C GLY A 125 5.77 5.07 4.84
N PRO A 126 7.07 5.09 5.21
CA PRO A 126 7.71 6.26 5.82
C PRO A 126 7.61 7.51 4.94
N THR A 127 7.55 8.68 5.56
CA THR A 127 7.52 9.96 4.84
C THR A 127 8.93 10.40 4.47
N ILE A 128 9.19 10.65 3.18
CA ILE A 128 10.43 11.29 2.71
C ILE A 128 10.37 12.78 3.01
N TRP A 129 9.28 13.42 2.59
CA TRP A 129 9.07 14.86 2.71
C TRP A 129 7.62 15.18 3.01
N ALA A 130 7.38 16.19 3.84
CA ALA A 130 6.05 16.74 4.08
C ALA A 130 6.11 18.23 4.40
N ARG A 131 5.03 18.94 4.09
CA ARG A 131 4.77 20.33 4.48
C ARG A 131 3.38 20.47 5.06
N THR A 132 3.25 21.27 6.11
CA THR A 132 1.96 21.59 6.73
C THR A 132 1.50 22.97 6.28
N THR A 133 0.24 23.09 5.86
CA THR A 133 -0.41 24.37 5.52
C THR A 133 -0.91 25.09 6.78
N ARG A 134 -1.18 26.40 6.68
CA ARG A 134 -1.86 27.17 7.74
C ARG A 134 -3.25 26.59 8.13
N SER A 135 -3.86 25.79 7.26
CA SER A 135 -5.15 25.11 7.52
C SER A 135 -5.04 23.78 8.28
N GLY A 136 -3.82 23.34 8.64
CA GLY A 136 -3.57 22.05 9.28
C GLY A 136 -3.45 20.86 8.33
N LEU A 137 -3.76 21.01 7.04
CA LEU A 137 -3.47 19.97 6.03
C LEU A 137 -1.96 19.77 5.92
N ARG A 138 -1.52 18.52 6.11
CA ARG A 138 -0.20 17.97 5.81
C ARG A 138 -0.22 17.38 4.40
N TYR A 139 0.81 17.65 3.60
CA TYR A 139 0.94 17.02 2.28
C TYR A 139 2.39 16.70 1.96
N GLY A 140 2.63 15.72 1.09
CA GLY A 140 4.00 15.33 0.74
C GLY A 140 4.12 13.98 0.04
N VAL A 141 5.31 13.38 0.16
CA VAL A 141 5.72 12.16 -0.57
C VAL A 141 6.31 11.13 0.41
N LYS A 142 5.97 9.87 0.20
CA LYS A 142 6.41 8.71 1.00
C LYS A 142 7.33 7.77 0.20
N VAL A 143 8.00 6.86 0.91
CA VAL A 143 9.08 6.01 0.39
C VAL A 143 8.63 5.06 -0.73
N LEU A 144 7.41 4.55 -0.68
CA LEU A 144 6.88 3.67 -1.73
C LEU A 144 5.95 4.47 -2.64
N PRO A 145 6.38 4.90 -3.85
CA PRO A 145 5.53 5.61 -4.80
C PRO A 145 4.56 4.61 -5.46
N ALA A 146 3.56 4.17 -4.72
CA ALA A 146 2.57 3.18 -5.14
C ALA A 146 1.17 3.74 -4.88
N GLY A 147 0.76 4.75 -5.64
CA GLY A 147 -0.52 5.46 -5.44
C GLY A 147 -0.43 6.64 -4.49
N GLY A 148 -1.44 6.81 -3.63
CA GLY A 148 -1.53 7.91 -2.66
C GLY A 148 -2.68 7.70 -1.67
N PHE A 149 -2.94 8.70 -0.82
CA PHE A 149 -4.15 8.74 0.01
C PHE A 149 -4.52 10.16 0.46
N VAL A 150 -5.83 10.42 0.61
CA VAL A 150 -6.39 11.55 1.36
C VAL A 150 -6.97 11.07 2.69
N LYS A 151 -6.57 11.70 3.81
CA LYS A 151 -7.28 11.51 5.08
C LYS A 151 -8.36 12.57 5.24
N ILE A 152 -9.61 12.14 5.15
CA ILE A 152 -10.79 12.94 5.49
C ILE A 152 -11.26 12.52 6.90
N PRO A 153 -11.14 13.38 7.93
CA PRO A 153 -11.50 13.01 9.30
C PRO A 153 -12.94 12.53 9.45
N GLY A 154 -13.14 11.48 10.25
CA GLY A 154 -14.45 10.91 10.51
C GLY A 154 -14.99 10.05 9.37
N MET A 155 -14.14 9.67 8.41
CA MET A 155 -14.42 8.57 7.47
C MET A 155 -14.09 7.23 8.11
N GLY A 156 -13.01 7.16 8.90
CA GLY A 156 -12.68 5.97 9.69
C GLY A 156 -13.66 5.74 10.85
N PRO A 157 -14.09 4.49 11.14
CA PRO A 157 -15.00 4.19 12.25
C PRO A 157 -14.46 4.60 13.64
N ARG A 158 -13.13 4.71 13.75
CA ARG A 158 -12.36 5.06 14.96
C ARG A 158 -11.51 6.33 14.77
N ASP A 159 -11.89 7.22 13.85
CA ASP A 159 -11.26 8.54 13.75
C ASP A 159 -11.63 9.40 14.96
N GLU A 160 -10.68 9.59 15.88
CA GLU A 160 -10.78 10.60 16.94
C GLU A 160 -10.59 12.00 16.36
N VAL A 161 -11.48 12.92 16.73
CA VAL A 161 -11.49 14.31 16.22
C VAL A 161 -11.86 15.25 17.37
N GLU A 162 -11.12 16.36 17.47
CA GLU A 162 -11.40 17.45 18.41
C GLU A 162 -12.83 17.98 18.22
N ALA A 163 -13.61 18.13 19.29
CA ALA A 163 -15.04 18.48 19.20
C ALA A 163 -15.31 19.79 18.42
N SER A 164 -14.40 20.77 18.52
CA SER A 164 -14.46 22.04 17.75
C SER A 164 -14.41 21.83 16.22
N ARG A 165 -13.82 20.71 15.78
CA ARG A 165 -13.59 20.35 14.38
C ARG A 165 -14.56 19.31 13.85
N GLU A 166 -15.36 18.66 14.71
CA GLU A 166 -16.28 17.59 14.30
C GLU A 166 -17.24 18.05 13.20
N GLN A 167 -17.68 19.32 13.21
CA GLN A 167 -18.48 19.94 12.14
C GLN A 167 -17.86 19.90 10.72
N PHE A 168 -16.54 19.68 10.60
CA PHE A 168 -15.82 19.59 9.32
C PHE A 168 -15.49 18.14 8.91
N THR A 169 -16.03 17.14 9.60
CA THR A 169 -15.80 15.71 9.31
C THR A 169 -16.71 15.16 8.22
N TYR A 170 -16.28 14.04 7.64
CA TYR A 170 -17.10 13.26 6.72
C TYR A 170 -18.41 12.78 7.38
N ARG A 171 -18.35 12.23 8.61
CA ARG A 171 -19.53 11.74 9.35
C ARG A 171 -20.49 12.84 9.78
N ALA A 172 -20.02 14.06 10.07
CA ALA A 172 -20.90 15.18 10.43
C ALA A 172 -21.66 15.76 9.22
N ALA A 173 -21.11 15.67 8.01
CA ALA A 173 -21.69 16.22 6.79
C ALA A 173 -23.03 15.59 6.38
N SER A 174 -23.70 16.24 5.42
CA SER A 174 -24.95 15.75 4.84
C SER A 174 -24.71 14.49 3.98
N ARG A 175 -25.72 13.61 3.87
CA ARG A 175 -25.65 12.42 3.01
C ARG A 175 -25.29 12.74 1.56
N ARG A 176 -25.79 13.87 1.01
CA ARG A 176 -25.42 14.35 -0.33
C ARG A 176 -23.94 14.73 -0.42
N HIS A 177 -23.41 15.44 0.59
CA HIS A 177 -21.99 15.84 0.60
C HIS A 177 -21.07 14.62 0.75
N ARG A 178 -21.43 13.66 1.62
CA ARG A 178 -20.74 12.36 1.74
C ARG A 178 -20.69 11.63 0.40
N LEU A 179 -21.84 11.45 -0.26
CA LEU A 179 -21.92 10.75 -1.54
C LEU A 179 -21.16 11.47 -2.67
N MET A 180 -21.24 12.80 -2.77
CA MET A 180 -20.46 13.56 -3.75
C MET A 180 -18.95 13.42 -3.55
N VAL A 181 -18.48 13.36 -2.30
CA VAL A 181 -17.05 13.15 -2.01
C VAL A 181 -16.59 11.75 -2.41
N ILE A 182 -17.38 10.71 -2.13
CA ILE A 182 -17.08 9.33 -2.54
C ILE A 182 -17.05 9.22 -4.07
N LEU A 183 -18.11 9.65 -4.76
CA LEU A 183 -18.19 9.52 -6.22
C LEU A 183 -17.17 10.37 -6.98
N ALA A 184 -16.48 11.32 -6.32
CA ALA A 184 -15.50 12.19 -6.96
C ALA A 184 -14.27 11.43 -7.49
N GLY A 185 -13.68 10.53 -6.70
CA GLY A 185 -12.51 9.76 -7.13
C GLY A 185 -12.85 8.77 -8.25
N VAL A 186 -14.00 8.09 -8.14
CA VAL A 186 -14.54 7.22 -9.20
C VAL A 186 -14.78 8.01 -10.49
N ALA A 187 -15.42 9.18 -10.41
CA ALA A 187 -15.69 10.03 -11.57
C ALA A 187 -14.41 10.58 -12.23
N VAL A 188 -13.38 10.94 -11.45
CA VAL A 188 -12.08 11.35 -12.00
C VAL A 188 -11.42 10.19 -12.76
N ASN A 189 -11.47 8.96 -12.26
CA ASN A 189 -10.90 7.82 -12.99
C ASN A 189 -11.66 7.50 -14.28
N PHE A 190 -13.00 7.53 -14.30
CA PHE A 190 -13.73 7.36 -15.56
C PHE A 190 -13.43 8.50 -16.56
N ALA A 191 -13.35 9.75 -16.11
CA ALA A 191 -12.97 10.87 -16.99
C ALA A 191 -11.52 10.73 -17.51
N LEU A 192 -10.61 10.25 -16.66
CA LEU A 192 -9.20 10.02 -17.00
C LEU A 192 -9.05 8.86 -18.01
N ALA A 193 -9.83 7.78 -17.86
CA ALA A 193 -9.89 6.70 -18.85
C ALA A 193 -10.31 7.22 -20.23
N VAL A 194 -11.39 8.02 -20.31
CA VAL A 194 -11.85 8.65 -21.55
C VAL A 194 -10.74 9.52 -22.18
N VAL A 195 -10.05 10.33 -21.37
CA VAL A 195 -8.95 11.19 -21.84
C VAL A 195 -7.74 10.37 -22.31
N LEU A 196 -7.38 9.28 -21.63
CA LEU A 196 -6.25 8.42 -22.00
C LEU A 196 -6.53 7.63 -23.30
N PHE A 197 -7.72 7.06 -23.45
CA PHE A 197 -8.14 6.39 -24.67
C PHE A 197 -8.31 7.37 -25.85
N ALA A 198 -8.82 8.58 -25.61
CA ALA A 198 -8.85 9.63 -26.63
C ALA A 198 -7.43 10.10 -27.01
N GLY A 199 -6.52 10.19 -26.04
CA GLY A 199 -5.11 10.48 -26.27
C GLY A 199 -4.42 9.42 -27.14
N PHE A 200 -4.70 8.13 -26.90
CA PHE A 200 -4.25 7.04 -27.75
C PHE A 200 -4.88 7.09 -29.15
N ALA A 201 -6.19 7.32 -29.26
CA ALA A 201 -6.86 7.45 -30.55
C ALA A 201 -6.26 8.60 -31.39
N ALA A 202 -5.86 9.70 -30.74
CA ALA A 202 -5.21 10.85 -31.38
C ALA A 202 -3.74 10.62 -31.80
N THR A 203 -3.09 9.49 -31.46
CA THR A 203 -1.80 9.11 -32.07
C THR A 203 -1.97 8.40 -33.41
N GLN A 204 -3.19 7.94 -33.74
CA GLN A 204 -3.45 7.15 -34.94
C GLN A 204 -3.66 8.05 -36.18
N PRO A 205 -3.04 7.74 -37.33
CA PRO A 205 -3.16 8.56 -38.54
C PRO A 205 -4.62 8.75 -39.00
N GLY A 206 -5.02 10.02 -39.19
CA GLY A 206 -6.32 10.41 -39.73
C GLY A 206 -7.43 10.66 -38.69
N VAL A 207 -7.23 10.27 -37.42
CA VAL A 207 -8.27 10.42 -36.38
C VAL A 207 -8.44 11.88 -35.96
N GLY A 208 -9.65 12.41 -36.08
CA GLY A 208 -9.97 13.79 -35.67
C GLY A 208 -10.20 13.95 -34.15
N PRO A 209 -10.04 15.14 -33.54
CA PRO A 209 -10.22 15.32 -32.10
C PRO A 209 -11.61 14.93 -31.55
N VAL A 210 -12.66 15.11 -32.36
CA VAL A 210 -14.04 14.71 -32.00
C VAL A 210 -14.21 13.18 -32.06
N GLU A 211 -13.59 12.55 -33.05
CA GLU A 211 -13.57 11.09 -33.23
C GLU A 211 -12.75 10.42 -32.12
N ALA A 212 -11.57 10.97 -31.79
CA ALA A 212 -10.77 10.54 -30.65
C ALA A 212 -11.56 10.59 -29.33
N ALA A 213 -12.32 11.66 -29.07
CA ALA A 213 -13.19 11.75 -27.90
C ALA A 213 -14.32 10.70 -27.91
N GLY A 214 -14.92 10.42 -29.08
CA GLY A 214 -15.90 9.35 -29.26
C GLY A 214 -15.32 7.96 -28.99
N THR A 215 -14.15 7.66 -29.55
CA THR A 215 -13.37 6.44 -29.27
C THR A 215 -13.02 6.33 -27.78
N GLY A 216 -12.65 7.43 -27.13
CA GLY A 216 -12.35 7.45 -25.69
C GLY A 216 -13.55 7.06 -24.81
N LEU A 217 -14.75 7.55 -25.15
CA LEU A 217 -16.00 7.16 -24.50
C LEU A 217 -16.34 5.68 -24.78
N ASN A 218 -16.29 5.26 -26.04
CA ASN A 218 -16.61 3.88 -26.44
C ASN A 218 -15.67 2.86 -25.80
N GLN A 219 -14.36 3.13 -25.78
CA GLN A 219 -13.36 2.23 -25.18
C GLN A 219 -13.52 2.15 -23.65
N THR A 220 -13.85 3.27 -22.99
CA THR A 220 -14.18 3.28 -21.57
C THR A 220 -15.41 2.43 -21.28
N ALA A 221 -16.46 2.54 -22.09
CA ALA A 221 -17.67 1.73 -21.96
C ALA A 221 -17.37 0.23 -22.14
N GLN A 222 -16.64 -0.15 -23.20
CA GLN A 222 -16.25 -1.55 -23.47
C GLN A 222 -15.41 -2.17 -22.35
N VAL A 223 -14.41 -1.44 -21.82
CA VAL A 223 -13.60 -1.93 -20.70
C VAL A 223 -14.44 -2.05 -19.43
N THR A 224 -15.40 -1.15 -19.23
CA THR A 224 -16.32 -1.21 -18.07
C THR A 224 -17.25 -2.41 -18.17
N THR A 225 -17.83 -2.72 -19.34
CA THR A 225 -18.70 -3.91 -19.51
C THR A 225 -17.89 -5.20 -19.43
N GLY A 226 -16.75 -5.31 -20.11
CA GLY A 226 -15.89 -6.49 -20.02
C GLY A 226 -15.36 -6.76 -18.61
N THR A 227 -15.07 -5.69 -17.83
CA THR A 227 -14.68 -5.86 -16.42
C THR A 227 -15.87 -6.23 -15.52
N LEU A 228 -17.08 -5.73 -15.80
CA LEU A 228 -18.31 -6.19 -15.11
C LEU A 228 -18.60 -7.67 -15.40
N GLU A 229 -18.45 -8.10 -16.65
CA GLU A 229 -18.62 -9.48 -17.09
C GLU A 229 -17.57 -10.40 -16.46
N GLY A 230 -16.29 -10.01 -16.47
CA GLY A 230 -15.21 -10.74 -15.80
C GLY A 230 -15.42 -10.86 -14.28
N LEU A 231 -15.89 -9.80 -13.61
CA LEU A 231 -16.26 -9.86 -12.20
C LEU A 231 -17.48 -10.74 -11.94
N GLY A 232 -18.48 -10.73 -12.83
CA GLY A 232 -19.63 -11.65 -12.77
C GLY A 232 -19.19 -13.10 -12.90
N ASN A 233 -18.33 -13.41 -13.86
CA ASN A 233 -17.78 -14.74 -14.09
C ASN A 233 -16.94 -15.22 -12.89
N LEU A 234 -16.16 -14.34 -12.24
CA LEU A 234 -15.44 -14.69 -11.01
C LEU A 234 -16.34 -14.94 -9.80
N LEU A 235 -17.47 -14.23 -9.68
CA LEU A 235 -18.39 -14.36 -8.54
C LEU A 235 -19.37 -15.53 -8.68
N PHE A 236 -19.80 -15.85 -9.92
CA PHE A 236 -20.83 -16.87 -10.18
C PHE A 236 -20.29 -18.12 -10.89
N GLY A 237 -19.13 -18.05 -11.56
CA GLY A 237 -18.39 -19.18 -12.14
C GLY A 237 -17.22 -19.66 -11.26
N ALA A 238 -17.30 -19.42 -9.94
CA ALA A 238 -16.22 -19.72 -9.00
C ALA A 238 -15.79 -21.21 -9.01
N ASP A 239 -16.72 -22.14 -9.28
CA ASP A 239 -16.42 -23.57 -9.40
C ASP A 239 -15.54 -23.89 -10.60
N ASP A 240 -15.67 -23.16 -11.72
CA ASP A 240 -14.83 -23.35 -12.92
C ASP A 240 -13.44 -22.76 -12.70
N TYR A 241 -13.34 -21.57 -12.09
CA TYR A 241 -12.05 -20.97 -11.73
C TYR A 241 -11.29 -21.80 -10.68
N ALA A 242 -12.00 -22.37 -9.70
CA ALA A 242 -11.39 -23.27 -8.72
C ALA A 242 -10.91 -24.58 -9.37
N ARG A 243 -11.67 -25.14 -10.32
CA ARG A 243 -11.28 -26.33 -11.08
C ARG A 243 -10.10 -26.07 -12.00
N SER A 244 -10.08 -24.98 -12.77
CA SER A 244 -8.95 -24.69 -13.67
C SER A 244 -7.64 -24.48 -12.89
N VAL A 245 -7.68 -23.71 -11.79
CA VAL A 245 -6.51 -23.52 -10.90
C VAL A 245 -6.05 -24.84 -10.25
N ALA A 246 -6.97 -25.73 -9.88
CA ALA A 246 -6.63 -27.05 -9.34
C ALA A 246 -6.07 -28.02 -10.41
N ASN A 247 -6.52 -27.91 -11.65
CA ASN A 247 -6.05 -28.71 -12.79
C ASN A 247 -4.72 -28.22 -13.38
N GLY A 248 -4.29 -26.99 -13.04
CA GLY A 248 -3.14 -26.33 -13.65
C GLY A 248 -3.46 -25.60 -14.97
N GLU A 249 -4.74 -25.45 -15.30
CA GLU A 249 -5.23 -24.73 -16.49
C GLU A 249 -5.27 -23.22 -16.21
N VAL A 250 -4.56 -22.44 -17.02
CA VAL A 250 -4.53 -20.97 -16.92
C VAL A 250 -5.88 -20.41 -17.40
N PRO A 251 -6.65 -19.68 -16.58
CA PRO A 251 -7.93 -19.11 -17.02
C PRO A 251 -7.70 -18.03 -18.08
N GLU A 252 -8.43 -18.10 -19.20
CA GLU A 252 -8.39 -17.07 -20.26
C GLU A 252 -8.69 -15.67 -19.69
N ASN A 253 -9.70 -15.58 -18.81
CA ASN A 253 -10.12 -14.36 -18.13
C ASN A 253 -9.48 -14.21 -16.72
N ARG A 254 -8.19 -14.54 -16.57
CA ARG A 254 -7.47 -14.33 -15.30
C ARG A 254 -7.29 -12.83 -14.98
N MET A 255 -7.37 -12.47 -13.70
CA MET A 255 -7.03 -11.12 -13.25
C MET A 255 -5.54 -10.83 -13.49
N MET A 256 -5.24 -9.71 -14.16
CA MET A 256 -3.87 -9.19 -14.28
C MET A 256 -3.43 -8.59 -12.92
N SER A 257 -2.32 -9.05 -12.37
CA SER A 257 -1.76 -8.48 -11.14
C SER A 257 -0.83 -7.30 -11.42
N PRO A 258 -0.31 -6.60 -10.39
CA PRO A 258 0.74 -5.61 -10.56
C PRO A 258 2.03 -6.16 -11.21
N ILE A 259 2.25 -7.47 -11.15
CA ILE A 259 3.36 -8.15 -11.83
C ILE A 259 3.06 -8.25 -13.32
N GLY A 260 1.92 -8.82 -13.72
CA GLY A 260 1.51 -8.90 -15.13
C GLY A 260 1.42 -7.54 -15.81
N GLY A 261 0.91 -6.52 -15.10
CA GLY A 261 0.88 -5.14 -15.58
C GLY A 261 2.27 -4.53 -15.83
N ALA A 262 3.27 -4.89 -15.02
CA ALA A 262 4.66 -4.50 -15.24
C ALA A 262 5.27 -5.18 -16.48
N GLN A 263 4.98 -6.48 -16.71
CA GLN A 263 5.43 -7.20 -17.93
C GLN A 263 4.89 -6.55 -19.20
N VAL A 264 3.58 -6.23 -19.20
CA VAL A 264 2.93 -5.57 -20.34
C VAL A 264 3.48 -4.15 -20.54
N ALA A 265 3.72 -3.40 -19.46
CA ALA A 265 4.36 -2.09 -19.57
C ALA A 265 5.79 -2.17 -20.14
N GLU A 266 6.57 -3.20 -19.77
CA GLU A 266 7.92 -3.42 -20.30
C GLU A 266 7.91 -3.66 -21.82
N GLY A 267 7.10 -4.59 -22.29
CA GLY A 267 6.98 -4.89 -23.72
C GLY A 267 6.48 -3.69 -24.55
N LEU A 268 5.63 -2.84 -23.97
CA LEU A 268 5.12 -1.64 -24.65
C LEU A 268 6.11 -0.47 -24.66
N LEU A 269 6.97 -0.30 -23.64
CA LEU A 269 7.99 0.77 -23.60
C LEU A 269 8.89 0.74 -24.84
N ASP A 270 9.38 -0.44 -25.20
CA ASP A 270 10.37 -0.62 -26.27
C ASP A 270 9.74 -0.72 -27.67
N THR A 271 8.48 -1.16 -27.77
CA THR A 271 7.83 -1.47 -29.07
C THR A 271 6.75 -0.49 -29.51
N ALA A 272 5.96 0.04 -28.58
CA ALA A 272 4.78 0.85 -28.87
C ALA A 272 4.40 1.72 -27.65
N PRO A 273 5.22 2.73 -27.27
CA PRO A 273 5.05 3.48 -26.04
C PRO A 273 3.77 4.33 -26.00
N ASP A 274 3.13 4.60 -27.14
CA ASP A 274 1.82 5.24 -27.20
C ASP A 274 0.70 4.34 -26.63
N ARG A 275 0.82 3.01 -26.77
CA ARG A 275 -0.11 2.04 -26.17
C ARG A 275 -0.03 2.00 -24.63
N LEU A 276 0.95 2.65 -24.00
CA LEU A 276 0.91 2.88 -22.55
C LEU A 276 -0.28 3.77 -22.16
N LEU A 277 -0.80 4.61 -23.07
CA LEU A 277 -2.06 5.34 -22.86
C LEU A 277 -3.28 4.40 -22.86
N LEU A 278 -3.29 3.39 -23.73
CA LEU A 278 -4.31 2.33 -23.74
C LEU A 278 -4.26 1.52 -22.43
N LEU A 279 -3.06 1.10 -22.00
CA LEU A 279 -2.85 0.38 -20.73
C LEU A 279 -3.31 1.22 -19.53
N ALA A 280 -2.91 2.50 -19.47
CA ALA A 280 -3.33 3.42 -18.42
C ALA A 280 -4.84 3.66 -18.43
N GLY A 281 -5.47 3.76 -19.60
CA GLY A 281 -6.92 3.88 -19.76
C GLY A 281 -7.66 2.65 -19.22
N ILE A 282 -7.17 1.44 -19.52
CA ILE A 282 -7.72 0.18 -18.99
C ILE A 282 -7.64 0.19 -17.47
N PHE A 283 -6.45 0.40 -16.90
CA PHE A 283 -6.29 0.45 -15.44
C PHE A 283 -7.12 1.56 -14.79
N SER A 284 -7.30 2.71 -15.45
CA SER A 284 -8.12 3.81 -14.91
C SER A 284 -9.61 3.45 -14.89
N ALA A 285 -10.16 2.89 -15.97
CA ALA A 285 -11.55 2.42 -16.02
C ALA A 285 -11.80 1.29 -15.01
N SER A 286 -10.91 0.29 -14.93
CA SER A 286 -11.04 -0.81 -13.97
C SER A 286 -10.89 -0.35 -12.52
N LEU A 287 -9.99 0.60 -12.21
CA LEU A 287 -9.90 1.22 -10.87
C LEU A 287 -11.14 2.06 -10.53
N ALA A 288 -11.80 2.69 -11.51
CA ALA A 288 -13.06 3.38 -11.29
C ALA A 288 -14.18 2.38 -10.95
N LEU A 289 -14.32 1.31 -11.74
CA LEU A 289 -15.35 0.29 -11.55
C LEU A 289 -15.16 -0.50 -10.26
N LEU A 290 -13.93 -0.93 -9.95
CA LEU A 290 -13.62 -1.63 -8.69
C LEU A 290 -13.98 -0.75 -7.49
N ASN A 291 -13.61 0.53 -7.51
CA ASN A 291 -14.02 1.45 -6.45
C ASN A 291 -15.53 1.73 -6.42
N LEU A 292 -16.28 1.51 -7.50
CA LEU A 292 -17.74 1.63 -7.49
C LEU A 292 -18.46 0.41 -6.85
N LEU A 293 -17.77 -0.72 -6.63
CA LEU A 293 -18.37 -1.92 -6.04
C LEU A 293 -18.91 -1.67 -4.61
N PRO A 294 -20.10 -2.21 -4.26
CA PRO A 294 -20.79 -1.92 -2.99
C PRO A 294 -20.20 -2.66 -1.77
N LEU A 295 -18.87 -2.76 -1.70
CA LEU A 295 -18.10 -3.53 -0.73
C LEU A 295 -17.11 -2.64 0.00
N LEU A 296 -17.04 -2.69 1.33
CA LEU A 296 -15.94 -2.07 2.08
C LEU A 296 -14.67 -2.93 1.91
N PRO A 297 -13.45 -2.34 1.89
CA PRO A 297 -13.11 -0.95 2.21
C PRO A 297 -13.28 0.06 1.05
N LEU A 298 -13.77 -0.36 -0.11
CA LEU A 298 -13.85 0.47 -1.32
C LEU A 298 -14.85 1.63 -1.16
N ASP A 299 -14.73 2.63 -2.03
CA ASP A 299 -15.63 3.80 -2.12
C ASP A 299 -17.11 3.39 -2.18
N GLY A 300 -17.45 2.47 -3.07
CA GLY A 300 -18.81 2.01 -3.33
C GLY A 300 -19.43 1.35 -2.10
N GLY A 301 -18.63 0.73 -1.22
CA GLY A 301 -19.08 0.29 0.11
C GLY A 301 -19.50 1.46 1.00
N HIS A 302 -18.74 2.56 1.00
CA HIS A 302 -19.09 3.78 1.72
C HIS A 302 -20.33 4.47 1.10
N ALA A 303 -20.46 4.47 -0.23
CA ALA A 303 -21.67 4.95 -0.93
C ALA A 303 -22.89 4.09 -0.61
N ALA A 304 -22.75 2.76 -0.62
CA ALA A 304 -23.81 1.82 -0.27
C ALA A 304 -24.32 2.06 1.16
N LEU A 305 -23.42 2.27 2.13
CA LEU A 305 -23.83 2.65 3.49
C LEU A 305 -24.60 3.97 3.54
N VAL A 306 -24.21 4.98 2.76
CA VAL A 306 -24.96 6.27 2.65
C VAL A 306 -26.33 6.08 1.98
N MET A 307 -26.44 5.18 1.00
CA MET A 307 -27.70 4.85 0.33
C MET A 307 -28.65 4.07 1.27
N VAL A 308 -28.16 3.05 1.97
CA VAL A 308 -28.96 2.31 2.97
C VAL A 308 -29.35 3.23 4.14
N GLU A 309 -28.45 4.11 4.61
CA GLU A 309 -28.79 5.15 5.59
C GLU A 309 -29.93 6.04 5.07
N SER A 310 -29.89 6.48 3.80
CA SER A 310 -30.94 7.28 3.17
C SER A 310 -32.29 6.57 3.13
N VAL A 311 -32.31 5.30 2.72
CA VAL A 311 -33.53 4.49 2.61
C VAL A 311 -34.13 4.23 4.00
N VAL A 312 -33.33 3.76 4.96
CA VAL A 312 -33.83 3.44 6.30
C VAL A 312 -34.25 4.71 7.06
N ALA A 313 -33.57 5.85 6.87
CA ALA A 313 -33.99 7.14 7.42
C ALA A 313 -35.35 7.59 6.88
N ARG A 314 -35.62 7.36 5.58
CA ARG A 314 -36.91 7.66 4.94
C ARG A 314 -38.01 6.73 5.44
N VAL A 315 -37.78 5.40 5.42
CA VAL A 315 -38.76 4.39 5.86
C VAL A 315 -39.13 4.53 7.33
N LYS A 316 -38.15 4.82 8.21
CA LYS A 316 -38.39 4.96 9.67
C LYS A 316 -38.81 6.36 10.11
N GLY A 317 -39.02 7.31 9.19
CA GLY A 317 -39.38 8.70 9.51
C GLY A 317 -38.34 9.42 10.39
N LYS A 318 -37.05 9.03 10.31
CA LYS A 318 -35.96 9.55 11.16
C LYS A 318 -34.84 10.16 10.30
N PRO A 319 -34.96 11.42 9.88
CA PRO A 319 -33.99 12.06 8.98
C PRO A 319 -32.55 12.11 9.53
N SER A 320 -32.40 12.18 10.85
CA SER A 320 -31.12 12.20 11.57
C SER A 320 -30.49 10.82 11.79
N LEU A 321 -31.14 9.72 11.36
CA LEU A 321 -30.58 8.37 11.46
C LEU A 321 -29.24 8.29 10.71
N ARG A 322 -28.23 7.73 11.37
CA ARG A 322 -26.92 7.37 10.82
C ARG A 322 -26.65 5.90 11.12
N LEU A 323 -25.98 5.21 10.20
CA LEU A 323 -25.50 3.85 10.43
C LEU A 323 -24.11 3.91 11.08
N ASP A 324 -23.89 3.10 12.11
CA ASP A 324 -22.58 2.93 12.76
C ASP A 324 -21.66 2.09 11.85
N PRO A 325 -20.55 2.65 11.32
CA PRO A 325 -19.65 1.92 10.44
C PRO A 325 -18.96 0.72 11.12
N ASN A 326 -18.80 0.73 12.45
CA ASN A 326 -18.10 -0.34 13.17
C ASN A 326 -18.76 -1.72 12.99
N ARG A 327 -20.07 -1.74 12.73
CA ARG A 327 -20.84 -2.97 12.46
C ARG A 327 -20.48 -3.65 11.16
N PHE A 328 -19.88 -2.92 10.22
CA PHE A 328 -19.51 -3.42 8.89
C PHE A 328 -18.01 -3.73 8.79
N THR A 329 -17.20 -3.38 9.80
CA THR A 329 -15.77 -3.71 9.87
C THR A 329 -15.47 -5.20 9.66
N PRO A 330 -16.23 -6.19 10.22
CA PRO A 330 -15.96 -7.60 9.95
C PRO A 330 -16.12 -7.96 8.47
N MET A 331 -17.16 -7.42 7.80
CA MET A 331 -17.37 -7.62 6.36
C MET A 331 -16.24 -6.97 5.54
N ALA A 332 -15.79 -5.78 5.94
CA ALA A 332 -14.66 -5.10 5.30
C ALA A 332 -13.36 -5.91 5.39
N VAL A 333 -13.13 -6.62 6.51
CA VAL A 333 -11.98 -7.51 6.69
C VAL A 333 -12.12 -8.76 5.80
N VAL A 334 -13.31 -9.37 5.71
CA VAL A 334 -13.55 -10.53 4.82
C VAL A 334 -13.30 -10.16 3.35
N VAL A 335 -13.83 -9.03 2.89
CA VAL A 335 -13.59 -8.52 1.53
C VAL A 335 -12.11 -8.21 1.30
N LEU A 336 -11.44 -7.55 2.26
CA LEU A 336 -10.00 -7.26 2.15
C LEU A 336 -9.16 -8.54 2.05
N VAL A 337 -9.47 -9.57 2.85
CA VAL A 337 -8.81 -10.88 2.77
C VAL A 337 -9.08 -11.55 1.42
N ALA A 338 -10.32 -11.51 0.91
CA ALA A 338 -10.64 -12.06 -0.40
C ALA A 338 -9.89 -11.36 -1.55
N LEU A 339 -9.83 -10.02 -1.54
CA LEU A 339 -9.09 -9.23 -2.52
C LEU A 339 -7.57 -9.47 -2.45
N LEU A 340 -7.00 -9.61 -1.24
CA LEU A 340 -5.59 -9.94 -1.06
C LEU A 340 -5.27 -11.37 -1.54
N SER A 341 -6.14 -12.34 -1.28
CA SER A 341 -6.01 -13.71 -1.79
C SER A 341 -6.09 -13.75 -3.32
N LEU A 342 -7.08 -13.09 -3.94
CA LEU A 342 -7.19 -12.98 -5.39
C LEU A 342 -5.96 -12.31 -6.02
N SER A 343 -5.46 -11.23 -5.41
CA SER A 343 -4.22 -10.57 -5.86
C SER A 343 -3.00 -11.48 -5.72
N ALA A 344 -2.90 -12.29 -4.66
CA ALA A 344 -1.81 -13.24 -4.49
C ALA A 344 -1.87 -14.39 -5.51
N SER A 345 -3.07 -14.93 -5.79
CA SER A 345 -3.28 -15.91 -6.86
C SER A 345 -2.94 -15.37 -8.24
N ALA A 346 -3.35 -14.12 -8.54
CA ALA A 346 -2.99 -13.44 -9.79
C ALA A 346 -1.46 -13.25 -9.91
N MET A 347 -0.79 -12.78 -8.86
CA MET A 347 0.67 -12.66 -8.83
C MET A 347 1.38 -14.00 -9.02
N TYR A 348 0.87 -15.08 -8.43
CA TYR A 348 1.39 -16.44 -8.61
C TYR A 348 1.25 -16.92 -10.06
N LEU A 349 0.08 -16.71 -10.68
CA LEU A 349 -0.14 -17.05 -12.08
C LEU A 349 0.69 -16.19 -13.05
N ASP A 350 0.90 -14.90 -12.77
CA ASP A 350 1.75 -14.02 -13.59
C ASP A 350 3.24 -14.35 -13.49
N VAL A 351 3.68 -14.98 -12.39
CA VAL A 351 5.07 -15.44 -12.19
C VAL A 351 5.32 -16.82 -12.80
N LEU A 352 4.36 -17.75 -12.72
CA LEU A 352 4.50 -19.08 -13.34
C LEU A 352 4.24 -19.07 -14.85
N TYR A 353 3.35 -18.20 -15.32
CA TYR A 353 2.96 -18.09 -16.72
C TYR A 353 3.06 -16.62 -17.17
N PRO A 354 4.27 -16.13 -17.51
CA PRO A 354 4.49 -14.77 -17.95
C PRO A 354 3.62 -14.37 -19.15
N LEU A 355 3.05 -13.17 -19.11
CA LEU A 355 2.33 -12.56 -20.22
C LEU A 355 3.27 -12.09 -21.34
N GLY A 356 4.55 -11.83 -21.02
CA GLY A 356 5.54 -11.35 -22.00
C GLY A 356 5.81 -12.31 -23.16
N ASP A 357 5.69 -13.62 -22.95
CA ASP A 357 5.89 -14.63 -24.00
C ASP A 357 4.63 -14.87 -24.86
N ALA A 358 3.48 -14.30 -24.48
CA ALA A 358 2.25 -14.32 -25.28
C ALA A 358 2.06 -13.04 -26.13
N LEU A 359 3.03 -12.12 -26.11
CA LEU A 359 3.02 -10.83 -26.81
C LEU A 359 4.23 -10.67 -27.77
N ARG A 360 4.86 -11.79 -28.15
CA ARG A 360 5.95 -11.91 -29.12
C ARG A 360 5.49 -12.68 -30.35
#